data_AF-A0A9X9F1G9-F1
#
_entry.id   AF-A0A9X9F1G9-F1
#
_cell.length_a   1.000
_cell.length_b   1.000
_cell.length_c   1.000
_cell.angle_alpha   90.00
_cell.angle_beta   90.00
_cell.angle_gamma   90.00
#
_symmetry.space_group_name_H-M   'P 1'
#
loop_
_entity.id
_entity.type
_entity.pdbx_description
1 polymer ?
#
loop_
_entity_poly.entity_id
_entity_poly.type
_entity_poly.pdbx_seq_one_letter_code
_entity_poly.pdbx_strand_id
1 'polypeptide(L)' 'PMEIRRSLGIVEKDSLEMFIEEDQIILRKYQSPRACALTGDISDSNISLANGKIIVSPNGMELLIKKLQQYLLK' A
#
# COMPACT_ATOMS: atom_id res chain seq x y z
N PRO A 1 12.18 16.55 7.85
CA PRO A 1 11.91 17.81 7.09
C PRO A 1 10.52 17.79 6.43
N MET A 2 9.91 18.96 6.17
CA MET A 2 8.60 19.02 5.49
C MET A 2 8.64 18.46 4.06
N GLU A 3 9.69 18.75 3.32
CA GLU A 3 9.87 18.30 1.93
C GLU A 3 9.91 16.77 1.82
N ILE A 4 10.71 16.13 2.68
CA ILE A 4 10.81 14.66 2.75
C ILE A 4 9.46 14.03 3.07
N ARG A 5 8.70 14.58 4.03
CA ARG A 5 7.36 14.08 4.38
C ARG A 5 6.40 14.14 3.19
N ARG A 6 6.40 15.23 2.43
CA ARG A 6 5.58 15.37 1.21
C ARG A 6 6.02 14.39 0.12
N SER A 7 7.31 14.28 -0.14
CA SER A 7 7.85 13.39 -1.18
C SER A 7 7.58 11.91 -0.88
N LEU A 8 7.58 11.51 0.39
CA LEU A 8 7.31 10.14 0.82
C LEU A 8 5.83 9.87 1.16
N GLY A 9 4.95 10.87 0.99
CA GLY A 9 3.53 10.74 1.29
C GLY A 9 3.23 10.44 2.77
N ILE A 10 4.06 10.91 3.70
CA ILE A 10 3.90 10.71 5.14
C ILE A 10 3.06 11.86 5.70
N VAL A 11 1.89 11.55 6.25
CA VAL A 11 0.98 12.52 6.88
C VAL A 11 1.01 12.40 8.41
N GLU A 12 0.33 13.31 9.10
CA GLU A 12 0.22 13.23 10.56
C GLU A 12 -0.44 11.90 10.98
N LYS A 13 0.10 11.29 12.03
CA LYS A 13 -0.31 9.98 12.59
C LYS A 13 0.00 8.76 11.73
N ASP A 14 0.69 8.91 10.59
CA ASP A 14 1.22 7.76 9.86
C ASP A 14 2.24 7.01 10.74
N SER A 15 2.10 5.69 10.78
CA SER A 15 3.10 4.83 11.41
C SER A 15 4.33 4.72 10.53
N LEU A 16 5.51 4.68 11.15
CA LEU A 16 6.78 4.45 10.46
C LEU A 16 7.40 3.16 10.99
N GLU A 17 7.96 2.37 10.08
CA GLU A 17 8.85 1.28 10.44
C GLU A 17 10.28 1.79 10.54
N MET A 18 11.00 1.29 11.54
CA MET A 18 12.39 1.61 11.79
C MET A 18 13.24 0.35 11.64
N PHE A 19 14.27 0.43 10.82
CA PHE A 19 15.25 -0.63 10.63
C PHE A 19 16.64 -0.09 11.01
N ILE A 20 17.48 -0.98 11.53
CA ILE A 20 18.90 -0.73 11.75
C ILE A 20 19.65 -1.55 10.71
N GLU A 21 20.41 -0.88 9.85
CA GLU A 21 21.26 -1.52 8.85
C GLU A 21 22.67 -0.96 9.00
N GLU A 22 23.62 -1.83 9.36
CA GLU A 22 24.97 -1.43 9.78
C GLU A 22 24.91 -0.36 10.88
N ASP A 23 25.39 0.86 10.61
CA ASP A 23 25.34 2.01 11.50
C ASP A 23 24.30 3.07 11.05
N GLN A 24 23.31 2.68 10.25
CA GLN A 24 22.27 3.56 9.73
C GLN A 24 20.88 3.22 10.29
N ILE A 25 20.11 4.25 10.63
CA ILE A 25 18.68 4.13 10.95
C ILE A 25 17.87 4.44 9.69
N ILE A 26 17.16 3.43 9.19
CA ILE A 26 16.31 3.55 8.01
C ILE A 26 14.85 3.66 8.46
N LEU A 27 14.20 4.75 8.07
CA LEU A 27 12.78 4.99 8.33
C LEU A 27 11.98 4.77 7.05
N ARG A 28 10.96 3.90 7.12
CA ARG A 28 10.03 3.65 6.01
C ARG A 28 8.60 3.92 6.46
N LYS A 29 7.76 4.39 5.54
CA LYS A 29 6.33 4.49 5.80
C LYS A 29 5.79 3.08 6.04
N TYR A 30 5.14 2.86 7.18
CA TYR A 30 4.52 1.57 7.46
C TYR A 30 3.39 1.32 6.46
N GLN A 31 3.46 0.19 5.78
CA GLN A 31 2.35 -0.31 4.98
C GLN A 31 1.92 -1.62 5.59
N SER A 32 0.72 -1.64 6.17
CA SER A 32 0.16 -2.89 6.70
C SER A 32 0.13 -3.93 5.59
N PRO A 33 0.69 -5.14 5.79
CA PRO A 33 0.61 -6.20 4.80
C PRO A 33 -0.83 -6.63 4.53
N ARG A 34 -1.79 -6.24 5.40
CA ARG A 34 -3.23 -6.47 5.23
C ARG A 34 -3.97 -5.32 4.55
N ALA A 35 -3.31 -4.20 4.26
CA ALA A 35 -3.96 -3.09 3.57
C ALA A 35 -4.21 -3.43 2.09
N CYS A 36 -5.29 -2.90 1.54
CA CYS A 36 -5.57 -2.96 0.11
C CYS A 36 -4.47 -2.23 -0.67
N ALA A 37 -3.88 -2.88 -1.67
CA ALA A 37 -2.82 -2.31 -2.51
C ALA A 37 -3.28 -1.10 -3.36
N LEU A 38 -4.59 -0.93 -3.55
CA LEU A 38 -5.15 0.14 -4.38
C LEU A 38 -5.70 1.30 -3.56
N THR A 39 -6.38 1.02 -2.45
CA THR A 39 -7.06 2.04 -1.64
C THR A 39 -6.34 2.35 -0.32
N GLY A 40 -5.47 1.44 0.15
CA GLY A 40 -4.81 1.54 1.45
C GLY A 40 -5.70 1.11 2.64
N ASP A 41 -6.96 0.75 2.38
CA ASP A 41 -7.90 0.37 3.44
C ASP A 41 -7.53 -0.97 4.07
N ILE A 42 -7.57 -1.03 5.39
CA ILE A 42 -7.43 -2.27 6.16
C ILE A 42 -8.84 -2.72 6.53
N SER A 43 -9.26 -3.86 6.01
CA SER A 43 -10.55 -4.47 6.31
C SER A 43 -10.39 -5.99 6.37
N ASP A 44 -11.17 -6.64 7.24
CA ASP A 44 -11.26 -8.10 7.27
C ASP A 44 -11.89 -8.68 6.00
N SER A 45 -12.54 -7.84 5.19
CA SER A 45 -13.07 -8.19 3.87
C SER A 45 -12.03 -8.16 2.74
N ASN A 46 -10.77 -7.85 3.05
CA ASN A 46 -9.71 -7.81 2.05
C ASN A 46 -9.38 -9.22 1.54
N ILE A 47 -9.29 -9.37 0.22
CA ILE A 47 -9.04 -10.63 -0.47
C ILE A 47 -7.57 -10.69 -0.87
N SER A 48 -6.96 -11.87 -0.73
CA SER A 48 -5.61 -12.14 -1.18
C SER A 48 -5.58 -12.77 -2.58
N LEU A 49 -4.75 -12.21 -3.46
CA LEU A 49 -4.51 -12.66 -4.83
C LEU A 49 -3.03 -13.02 -5.01
N ALA A 50 -2.73 -13.76 -6.08
CA ALA A 50 -1.37 -14.15 -6.47
C ALA A 50 -0.57 -14.80 -5.32
N ASN A 51 -1.19 -15.76 -4.62
CA ASN A 51 -0.62 -16.48 -3.48
C ASN A 51 -0.11 -15.55 -2.36
N GLY A 52 -0.93 -14.61 -1.89
CA GLY A 52 -0.52 -13.73 -0.79
C GLY A 52 0.12 -12.42 -1.23
N LYS A 53 0.52 -12.28 -2.50
CA LYS A 53 1.34 -11.14 -2.96
C LYS A 53 0.58 -9.85 -3.13
N ILE A 54 -0.74 -9.92 -3.39
CA ILE A 54 -1.56 -8.74 -3.60
C ILE A 54 -2.78 -8.85 -2.71
N ILE A 55 -2.97 -7.87 -1.83
CA ILE A 55 -4.17 -7.76 -1.00
C ILE A 55 -5.05 -6.65 -1.55
N VAL A 56 -6.34 -6.94 -1.75
CA VAL A 56 -7.26 -6.02 -2.42
C VAL A 56 -8.59 -5.99 -1.64
N SER A 57 -9.08 -4.79 -1.34
CA SER A 57 -10.43 -4.60 -0.78
C SER A 57 -11.50 -4.81 -1.85
N PRO A 58 -12.77 -5.07 -1.48
CA PRO A 58 -13.87 -5.20 -2.44
C PRO A 58 -13.96 -4.01 -3.41
N ASN A 59 -13.88 -2.77 -2.90
CA ASN A 59 -13.87 -1.56 -3.73
C ASN A 59 -12.63 -1.49 -4.65
N GLY A 60 -11.47 -1.91 -4.14
CA GLY A 60 -10.25 -2.02 -4.95
C GLY A 60 -10.39 -3.03 -6.08
N MET A 61 -11.11 -4.14 -5.85
CA MET A 61 -11.34 -5.18 -6.84
C MET A 61 -12.16 -4.65 -8.03
N GLU A 62 -13.24 -3.91 -7.77
CA GLU A 62 -14.05 -3.30 -8.83
C GLU A 62 -13.21 -2.35 -9.70
N LEU A 63 -12.38 -1.52 -9.07
CA LEU A 63 -11.46 -0.62 -9.77
C LEU A 63 -10.43 -1.39 -10.60
N LEU A 64 -9.90 -2.49 -10.06
CA LEU A 64 -8.92 -3.34 -10.70
C LEU A 64 -9.49 -3.99 -11.97
N ILE A 65 -10.67 -4.61 -11.87
CA ILE A 65 -11.35 -5.24 -13.00
C ILE A 65 -11.60 -4.23 -14.11
N LYS A 66 -12.12 -3.04 -13.76
CA LYS A 66 -12.37 -1.97 -14.73
C LYS A 66 -11.10 -1.56 -15.47
N LYS A 67 -9.97 -1.40 -14.76
CA LYS A 67 -8.68 -1.07 -15.38
C LYS A 67 -8.16 -2.21 -16.26
N LEU A 68 -8.23 -3.46 -15.79
CA LEU A 68 -7.77 -4.62 -16.56
C LEU A 68 -8.55 -4.79 -17.86
N GLN A 69 -9.87 -4.61 -17.83
CA GLN A 69 -10.70 -4.60 -19.03
C GLN A 69 -10.28 -3.51 -20.03
N GLN A 70 -9.97 -2.30 -19.55
CA GLN A 70 -9.46 -1.22 -20.41
C GLN A 70 -8.12 -1.56 -21.06
N TYR A 71 -7.24 -2.32 -20.39
CA TYR A 71 -5.97 -2.76 -20.96
C TYR A 71 -6.13 -3.92 -21.95
N LEU A 72 -7.08 -4.82 -21.73
CA LEU A 72 -7.34 -5.97 -22.62
C LEU A 72 -8.09 -5.58 -23.89
N LEU A 73 -8.84 -4.48 -23.87
CA LEU A 73 -9.56 -3.93 -25.01
C LEU A 73 -8.74 -2.89 -25.81
N LYS A 74 -7.48 -2.69 -25.44
CA LYS A 74 -6.49 -1.92 -26.21
C LYS A 74 -5.65 -2.87 -27.06
#